data_AF-A0A3B0RBQ6-F1
#
_entry.id   AF-A0A3B0RBQ6-F1
#
_cell.length_a   1.000
_cell.length_b   1.000
_cell.length_c   1.000
_cell.angle_alpha   90.00
_cell.angle_beta   90.00
_cell.angle_gamma   90.00
#
_symmetry.space_group_name_H-M   'P 1'
#
loop_
_entity.id
_entity.type
_entity.pdbx_description
1 polymer ?
#
loop_
_entity_poly.entity_id
_entity_poly.type
_entity_poly.pdbx_seq_one_letter_code
_entity_poly.pdbx_strand_id
1 'polypeptide(L)'
;MLAIVVDFLNELSGRSRKNQLIKNAVNKFRSSEDSLIRVLRNSAWLFTGNTVTAVLSFFYLAILTRTLGPEGFGQFVLIFSAVQIITAFLRFQTWQTIVHFGVRYILERNPQKFSSLAFLGLTLETVGALIGCLLAWFIIPLVGEYFDWTAEFIQTTRIYAVAMLLCVKSSALGILRAHDRFRDGALAEAMIPIGRMAGAIAVLFAGPSVTAFLVAWGAAEILSATIFWILVVRGGGLHGM
;
A
#
# COMPACT_ATOMS: atom_id res chain seq x y z
N MET A 1 72.65 -30.80 12.61
CA MET A 1 72.28 -29.81 13.65
C MET A 1 71.48 -28.63 13.10
N LEU A 2 71.81 -28.07 11.93
CA LEU A 2 71.01 -27.00 11.29
C LEU A 2 69.63 -27.44 10.75
N ALA A 3 69.49 -28.67 10.24
CA ALA A 3 68.20 -29.16 9.71
C ALA A 3 67.11 -29.33 10.80
N ILE A 4 67.49 -29.85 11.98
CA ILE A 4 66.58 -30.05 13.11
C ILE A 4 66.12 -28.71 13.72
N VAL A 5 66.96 -27.67 13.67
CA VAL A 5 66.61 -26.33 14.13
C VAL A 5 65.66 -25.63 13.14
N VAL A 6 65.82 -25.84 11.83
CA VAL A 6 64.91 -25.30 10.80
C VAL A 6 63.54 -25.99 10.84
N ASP A 7 63.50 -27.31 11.07
CA ASP A 7 62.24 -28.05 11.22
C ASP A 7 61.50 -27.66 12.51
N PHE A 8 62.23 -27.45 13.61
CA PHE A 8 61.65 -26.90 14.85
C PHE A 8 61.13 -25.46 14.67
N LEU A 9 61.83 -24.62 13.90
CA LEU A 9 61.36 -23.26 13.57
C LEU A 9 60.15 -23.27 12.62
N ASN A 10 60.03 -24.27 11.74
CA ASN A 10 58.85 -24.50 10.89
C ASN A 10 57.66 -25.08 11.69
N GLU A 11 57.91 -25.86 12.73
CA GLU A 11 56.88 -26.33 13.67
C GLU A 11 56.36 -25.18 14.56
N LEU A 12 57.20 -24.17 14.82
CA LEU A 12 56.79 -22.89 15.41
C LEU A 12 56.09 -21.91 14.44
N SER A 13 55.91 -22.28 13.16
CA SER A 13 55.11 -21.53 12.17
C SER A 13 53.60 -21.48 12.50
N GLY A 14 53.18 -22.06 13.64
CA GLY A 14 51.88 -21.85 14.27
C GLY A 14 51.46 -20.37 14.40
N ARG A 15 52.40 -19.41 14.36
CA ARG A 15 52.11 -17.97 14.23
C ARG A 15 51.47 -17.57 12.90
N SER A 16 51.90 -18.16 11.77
CA SER A 16 51.38 -17.84 10.44
C SER A 16 49.94 -18.33 10.29
N ARG A 17 49.69 -19.60 10.65
CA ARG A 17 48.37 -20.22 10.60
C ARG A 17 47.39 -19.55 11.56
N LYS A 18 47.82 -19.22 12.77
CA LYS A 18 47.00 -18.50 13.76
C LYS A 18 46.71 -17.06 13.33
N ASN A 19 47.68 -16.33 12.78
CA ASN A 19 47.46 -14.99 12.22
C ASN A 19 46.51 -15.01 11.01
N GLN A 20 46.56 -16.06 10.20
CA GLN A 20 45.66 -16.22 9.05
C GLN A 20 44.24 -16.60 9.50
N LEU A 21 44.11 -17.45 10.52
CA LEU A 21 42.82 -17.74 11.16
C LEU A 21 42.23 -16.50 11.84
N ILE A 22 43.04 -15.69 12.53
CA ILE A 22 42.61 -14.44 13.14
C ILE A 22 42.20 -13.42 12.06
N LYS A 23 43.00 -13.24 11.00
CA LYS A 23 42.64 -12.37 9.87
C LYS A 23 41.35 -12.82 9.19
N ASN A 24 41.16 -14.13 9.00
CA ASN A 24 39.94 -14.68 8.41
C ASN A 24 38.74 -14.51 9.35
N ALA A 25 38.90 -14.68 10.66
CA ALA A 25 37.84 -14.45 11.64
C ALA A 25 37.45 -12.97 11.72
N VAL A 26 38.42 -12.05 11.72
CA VAL A 26 38.21 -10.60 11.71
C VAL A 26 37.55 -10.15 10.41
N ASN A 27 38.03 -10.63 9.25
CA ASN A 27 37.41 -10.33 7.97
C ASN A 27 35.99 -10.90 7.86
N LYS A 28 35.75 -12.10 8.40
CA LYS A 28 34.41 -12.71 8.46
C LYS A 28 33.49 -11.87 9.34
N PHE A 29 33.92 -11.47 10.53
CA PHE A 29 33.15 -10.65 11.46
C PHE A 29 32.80 -9.27 10.87
N ARG A 30 33.79 -8.62 10.25
CA ARG A 30 33.61 -7.33 9.57
C ARG A 30 32.70 -7.44 8.34
N SER A 31 32.80 -8.53 7.57
CA SER A 31 31.89 -8.79 6.45
C SER A 31 30.45 -9.04 6.88
N SER A 32 30.25 -9.63 8.08
CA SER A 32 28.94 -9.85 8.67
C SER A 32 28.30 -8.55 9.16
N GLU A 33 29.07 -7.65 9.79
CA GLU A 33 28.60 -6.29 10.10
C GLU A 33 28.24 -5.51 8.84
N ASP A 34 29.08 -5.53 7.80
CA ASP A 34 28.79 -4.85 6.53
C ASP A 34 27.56 -5.45 5.81
N SER A 35 27.38 -6.77 5.89
CA SER A 35 26.20 -7.46 5.34
C SER A 35 24.94 -7.11 6.12
N LEU A 36 24.99 -7.08 7.45
CA LEU A 36 23.86 -6.69 8.30
C LEU A 36 23.51 -5.21 8.13
N ILE A 37 24.49 -4.31 8.03
CA ILE A 37 24.26 -2.88 7.78
C ILE A 37 23.68 -2.67 6.38
N ARG A 38 24.12 -3.44 5.36
CA ARG A 38 23.50 -3.41 4.02
C ARG A 38 22.07 -3.95 4.04
N VAL A 39 21.81 -5.05 4.74
CA VAL A 39 20.45 -5.59 4.91
C VAL A 39 19.58 -4.61 5.68
N LEU A 40 20.04 -4.05 6.80
CA LEU A 40 19.31 -3.05 7.59
C LEU A 40 19.06 -1.76 6.83
N ARG A 41 20.02 -1.27 6.03
CA ARG A 41 19.83 -0.08 5.19
C ARG A 41 18.88 -0.34 4.02
N ASN A 42 18.93 -1.52 3.41
CA ASN A 42 18.00 -1.91 2.35
C ASN A 42 16.60 -2.21 2.91
N SER A 43 16.50 -2.81 4.09
CA SER A 43 15.27 -2.97 4.85
C SER A 43 14.74 -1.62 5.30
N ALA A 44 15.59 -0.69 5.77
CA ALA A 44 15.18 0.67 6.13
C ALA A 44 14.61 1.42 4.93
N TRP A 45 15.17 1.22 3.73
CA TRP A 45 14.63 1.77 2.50
C TRP A 45 13.26 1.15 2.11
N LEU A 46 13.06 -0.15 2.36
CA LEU A 46 11.74 -0.80 2.23
C LEU A 46 10.75 -0.35 3.32
N PHE A 47 11.23 -0.01 4.51
CA PHE A 47 10.40 0.52 5.61
C PHE A 47 9.98 1.97 5.38
N THR A 48 10.72 2.77 4.61
CA THR A 48 10.44 4.22 4.48
C THR A 48 9.01 4.53 4.02
N GLY A 49 8.43 3.77 3.10
CA GLY A 49 7.04 3.99 2.64
C GLY A 49 6.00 3.74 3.74
N ASN A 50 6.19 2.67 4.51
CA ASN A 50 5.32 2.32 5.63
C ASN A 50 5.56 3.24 6.84
N THR A 51 6.79 3.70 7.06
CA THR A 51 7.13 4.64 8.13
C THR A 51 6.48 6.01 7.88
N VAL A 52 6.55 6.54 6.65
CA VAL A 52 5.86 7.81 6.32
C VAL A 52 4.37 7.67 6.56
N THR A 53 3.77 6.56 6.12
CA THR A 53 2.34 6.28 6.34
C THR A 53 2.01 6.21 7.83
N ALA A 54 2.83 5.54 8.64
CA ALA A 54 2.65 5.41 10.09
C ALA A 54 2.80 6.76 10.83
N VAL A 55 3.78 7.58 10.42
CA VAL A 55 3.99 8.91 10.99
C VAL A 55 2.81 9.82 10.65
N LEU A 56 2.41 9.87 9.38
CA LEU A 56 1.25 10.66 8.95
C LEU A 56 -0.03 10.19 9.65
N SER A 57 -0.22 8.88 9.80
CA SER A 57 -1.39 8.32 10.47
C SER A 57 -1.45 8.63 11.95
N PHE A 58 -0.32 8.63 12.65
CA PHE A 58 -0.25 9.10 14.02
C PHE A 58 -0.75 10.56 14.13
N PHE A 59 -0.28 11.45 13.27
CA PHE A 59 -0.66 12.87 13.31
C PHE A 59 -2.12 13.10 12.90
N TYR A 60 -2.57 12.60 11.75
CA TYR A 60 -3.95 12.85 11.32
C TYR A 60 -4.95 12.19 12.27
N LEU A 61 -4.60 11.07 12.92
CA LEU A 61 -5.47 10.43 13.91
C LEU A 61 -5.52 11.24 15.21
N ALA A 62 -4.40 11.81 15.64
CA ALA A 62 -4.37 12.73 16.76
C ALA A 62 -5.19 14.00 16.49
N ILE A 63 -5.16 14.53 15.25
CA ILE A 63 -6.01 15.65 14.82
C ILE A 63 -7.48 15.22 14.87
N LEU A 64 -7.84 14.14 14.18
CA LEU A 64 -9.21 13.62 14.08
C LEU A 64 -9.84 13.38 15.46
N THR A 65 -9.15 12.64 16.32
CA THR A 65 -9.64 12.28 17.67
C THR A 65 -9.83 13.49 18.58
N ARG A 66 -8.87 14.43 18.60
CA ARG A 66 -8.98 15.65 19.42
C ARG A 66 -10.05 16.60 18.89
N THR A 67 -10.22 16.67 17.58
CA THR A 67 -11.15 17.62 16.96
C THR A 67 -12.60 17.17 17.08
N LEU A 68 -12.88 15.88 16.90
CA LEU A 68 -14.24 15.34 16.98
C LEU A 68 -14.68 14.98 18.40
N GLY A 69 -13.73 14.83 19.32
CA GLY A 69 -14.00 14.26 20.64
C GLY A 69 -14.41 12.78 20.57
N PRO A 70 -14.72 12.15 21.73
CA PRO A 70 -15.01 10.72 21.78
C PRO A 70 -16.24 10.30 20.97
N GLU A 71 -17.31 11.08 21.03
CA GLU A 71 -18.57 10.77 20.35
C GLU A 71 -18.44 10.86 18.82
N GLY A 72 -17.95 12.00 18.30
CA GLY A 72 -17.77 12.18 16.87
C GLY A 72 -16.71 11.24 16.29
N PHE A 73 -15.65 10.95 17.05
CA PHE A 73 -14.68 9.93 16.64
C PHE A 73 -15.30 8.53 16.58
N GLY A 74 -16.15 8.16 17.54
CA GLY A 74 -16.90 6.91 17.52
C GLY A 74 -17.78 6.79 16.27
N GLN A 75 -18.53 7.84 15.96
CA GLN A 75 -19.33 7.91 14.73
C GLN A 75 -18.47 7.75 13.47
N PHE A 76 -17.36 8.50 13.39
CA PHE A 76 -16.43 8.39 12.26
C PHE A 76 -15.90 6.96 12.10
N VAL A 77 -15.43 6.33 13.18
CA VAL A 77 -14.84 4.98 13.14
C VAL A 77 -15.90 3.95 12.77
N LEU A 78 -17.14 4.07 13.27
CA LEU A 78 -18.23 3.18 12.90
C LEU A 78 -18.51 3.24 11.40
N ILE A 79 -18.70 4.44 10.84
CA ILE A 79 -18.92 4.62 9.40
C ILE A 79 -17.73 4.10 8.61
N PHE A 80 -16.52 4.55 8.96
CA PHE A 80 -15.30 4.21 8.24
C PHE A 80 -15.08 2.71 8.22
N SER A 81 -15.12 2.03 9.37
CA SER A 81 -14.89 0.60 9.49
C SER A 81 -15.99 -0.24 8.83
N ALA A 82 -17.27 0.12 8.99
CA ALA A 82 -18.37 -0.57 8.31
C ALA A 82 -18.20 -0.51 6.79
N VAL A 83 -17.84 0.65 6.25
CA VAL A 83 -17.56 0.80 4.83
C VAL A 83 -16.30 0.02 4.40
N GLN A 84 -15.24 -0.02 5.22
CA GLN A 84 -14.08 -0.86 4.91
C GLN A 84 -14.47 -2.34 4.80
N ILE A 85 -15.30 -2.86 5.70
CA ILE A 85 -15.81 -4.23 5.64
C ILE A 85 -16.59 -4.46 4.35
N ILE A 86 -17.56 -3.59 4.05
CA ILE A 86 -18.35 -3.65 2.82
C ILE A 86 -17.44 -3.68 1.58
N THR A 87 -16.47 -2.77 1.51
CA THR A 87 -15.53 -2.71 0.37
C THR A 87 -14.62 -3.93 0.29
N ALA A 88 -14.22 -4.53 1.43
CA ALA A 88 -13.40 -5.73 1.44
C ALA A 88 -14.12 -6.94 0.86
N PHE A 89 -15.43 -7.06 1.12
CA PHE A 89 -16.25 -8.14 0.55
C PHE A 89 -16.62 -7.90 -0.93
N LEU A 90 -16.87 -6.65 -1.31
CA LEU A 90 -17.42 -6.33 -2.63
C LEU A 90 -16.36 -5.98 -3.70
N ARG A 91 -15.14 -5.60 -3.30
CA ARG A 91 -14.07 -5.24 -4.26
C ARG A 91 -13.39 -6.47 -4.85
N PHE A 92 -13.36 -6.54 -6.17
CA PHE A 92 -12.63 -7.57 -6.89
C PHE A 92 -11.11 -7.30 -6.90
N GLN A 93 -10.33 -8.32 -6.52
CA GLN A 93 -8.86 -8.26 -6.45
C GLN A 93 -8.22 -8.68 -7.80
N THR A 94 -8.56 -7.98 -8.88
CA THR A 94 -8.10 -8.27 -10.25
C THR A 94 -6.59 -8.14 -10.44
N TRP A 95 -5.89 -7.41 -9.56
CA TRP A 95 -4.44 -7.22 -9.65
C TRP A 95 -3.66 -8.54 -9.66
N GLN A 96 -4.07 -9.54 -8.89
CA GLN A 96 -3.42 -10.85 -8.83
C GLN A 96 -3.51 -11.56 -10.19
N THR A 97 -4.69 -11.53 -10.81
CA THR A 97 -4.95 -12.14 -12.12
C THR A 97 -4.11 -11.46 -13.21
N ILE A 98 -4.07 -10.12 -13.23
CA ILE A 98 -3.29 -9.37 -14.22
C ILE A 98 -1.78 -9.65 -14.07
N VAL A 99 -1.26 -9.70 -12.85
CA VAL A 99 0.17 -10.02 -12.63
C VAL A 99 0.46 -11.46 -13.02
N HIS A 100 -0.35 -12.42 -12.56
CA HIS A 100 -0.09 -13.84 -12.77
C HIS A 100 -0.15 -14.24 -14.26
N PHE A 101 -1.20 -13.80 -14.98
CA PHE A 101 -1.39 -14.16 -16.38
C PHE A 101 -0.79 -13.13 -17.36
N GLY A 102 -0.72 -11.86 -16.98
CA GLY A 102 -0.28 -10.78 -17.87
C GLY A 102 1.22 -10.77 -18.13
N VAL A 103 2.05 -11.19 -17.17
CA VAL A 103 3.51 -11.28 -17.37
C VAL A 103 3.87 -12.17 -18.55
N ARG A 104 3.14 -13.29 -18.74
CA ARG A 104 3.33 -14.18 -19.89
C ARG A 104 3.11 -13.44 -21.22
N TYR A 105 2.05 -12.64 -21.34
CA TYR A 105 1.76 -11.90 -22.58
C TYR A 105 2.78 -10.80 -22.86
N ILE A 106 3.38 -10.21 -21.83
CA ILE A 106 4.48 -9.26 -21.97
C ILE A 106 5.73 -9.96 -22.52
N LEU A 107 6.09 -11.13 -21.98
CA LEU A 107 7.23 -11.93 -22.43
C LEU A 107 7.06 -12.44 -23.87
N GLU A 108 5.84 -12.85 -24.24
CA GLU A 108 5.47 -13.24 -25.61
C GLU A 108 5.37 -12.05 -26.58
N ARG A 109 5.62 -10.81 -26.13
CA ARG A 109 5.47 -9.57 -26.90
C ARG A 109 4.10 -9.45 -27.57
N ASN A 110 3.04 -9.86 -26.86
CA ASN A 110 1.66 -9.82 -27.33
C ASN A 110 0.86 -8.76 -26.56
N PRO A 111 1.03 -7.46 -26.89
CA PRO A 111 0.38 -6.38 -26.17
C PRO A 111 -1.16 -6.42 -26.29
N GLN A 112 -1.70 -6.98 -27.39
CA GLN A 112 -3.15 -7.10 -27.58
C GLN A 112 -3.79 -8.05 -26.56
N LYS A 113 -3.16 -9.20 -26.27
CA LYS A 113 -3.65 -10.13 -25.24
C LYS A 113 -3.51 -9.55 -23.83
N PHE A 114 -2.42 -8.83 -23.56
CA PHE A 114 -2.26 -8.13 -22.29
C PHE A 114 -3.33 -7.06 -22.09
N SER A 115 -3.55 -6.22 -23.10
CA SER A 115 -4.60 -5.20 -23.11
C SER A 115 -5.99 -5.81 -22.89
N SER A 116 -6.32 -6.90 -23.60
CA SER A 116 -7.59 -7.61 -23.43
C SER A 116 -7.78 -8.13 -22.01
N LEU A 117 -6.72 -8.67 -21.39
CA LEU A 117 -6.74 -9.10 -19.98
C LEU A 117 -6.93 -7.92 -19.02
N ALA A 118 -6.22 -6.81 -19.25
CA ALA A 118 -6.33 -5.60 -18.45
C ALA A 118 -7.73 -4.97 -18.53
N PHE A 119 -8.31 -4.92 -19.74
CA PHE A 119 -9.67 -4.43 -19.97
C PHE A 119 -10.72 -5.34 -19.34
N LEU A 120 -10.54 -6.66 -19.42
CA LEU A 120 -11.40 -7.61 -18.70
C LEU A 120 -11.33 -7.38 -17.19
N GLY A 121 -10.13 -7.21 -16.63
CA GLY A 121 -9.95 -6.87 -15.21
C GLY A 121 -10.67 -5.58 -14.84
N LEU A 122 -10.47 -4.51 -15.62
CA LEU A 122 -11.13 -3.22 -15.39
C LEU A 122 -12.65 -3.33 -15.47
N THR A 123 -13.17 -4.07 -16.45
CA THR A 123 -14.60 -4.30 -16.63
C THR A 123 -15.18 -5.04 -15.43
N LEU A 124 -14.55 -6.14 -15.00
CA LEU A 124 -14.98 -6.90 -13.82
C LEU A 124 -14.98 -6.05 -12.56
N GLU A 125 -13.91 -5.27 -12.35
CA GLU A 125 -13.81 -4.39 -11.19
C GLU A 125 -14.86 -3.28 -11.21
N THR A 126 -15.13 -2.68 -12.38
CA THR A 126 -16.14 -1.62 -12.55
C THR A 126 -17.55 -2.16 -12.36
N VAL A 127 -17.89 -3.29 -12.98
CA VAL A 127 -19.21 -3.95 -12.79
C VAL A 127 -19.39 -4.35 -11.33
N GLY A 128 -18.35 -4.93 -10.72
CA GLY A 128 -18.35 -5.26 -9.30
C GLY A 128 -18.55 -4.04 -8.40
N ALA A 129 -17.89 -2.92 -8.71
CA ALA A 129 -18.06 -1.66 -7.99
C ALA A 129 -19.49 -1.12 -8.12
N LEU A 130 -20.09 -1.17 -9.32
CA LEU A 130 -21.47 -0.73 -9.55
C LEU A 130 -22.49 -1.60 -8.80
N ILE A 131 -22.34 -2.93 -8.87
CA ILE A 131 -23.16 -3.87 -8.09
C ILE A 131 -22.96 -3.60 -6.60
N GLY A 132 -21.72 -3.40 -6.16
CA GLY A 132 -21.42 -3.10 -4.78
C GLY A 132 -22.06 -1.78 -4.31
N CYS A 133 -22.07 -0.76 -5.15
CA CYS A 133 -22.74 0.51 -4.86
C CYS A 133 -24.24 0.30 -4.70
N LEU A 134 -24.86 -0.48 -5.59
CA LEU A 134 -26.28 -0.82 -5.50
C LEU A 134 -26.60 -1.57 -4.19
N LEU A 135 -25.80 -2.60 -3.87
CA LEU A 135 -25.94 -3.35 -2.63
C LEU A 135 -25.77 -2.46 -1.40
N ALA A 136 -24.71 -1.65 -1.34
CA ALA A 136 -24.49 -0.72 -0.24
C ALA A 136 -25.65 0.28 -0.09
N TRP A 137 -26.18 0.80 -1.20
CA TRP A 137 -27.27 1.77 -1.19
C TRP A 137 -28.55 1.23 -0.55
N PHE A 138 -28.85 -0.05 -0.75
CA PHE A 138 -30.05 -0.71 -0.21
C PHE A 138 -29.82 -1.40 1.14
N ILE A 139 -28.63 -1.95 1.40
CA ILE A 139 -28.35 -2.68 2.64
C ILE A 139 -28.10 -1.72 3.80
N ILE A 140 -27.39 -0.61 3.58
CA ILE A 140 -27.03 0.33 4.66
C ILE A 140 -28.28 0.89 5.39
N PRO A 141 -29.37 1.29 4.72
CA PRO A 141 -30.60 1.69 5.40
C PRO A 141 -31.23 0.59 6.24
N LEU A 142 -31.28 -0.66 5.74
CA LEU A 142 -31.84 -1.79 6.48
C LEU A 142 -31.05 -2.06 7.76
N VAL A 143 -29.72 -2.01 7.67
CA VAL A 143 -28.83 -2.13 8.83
C VAL A 143 -29.01 -0.94 9.77
N GLY A 144 -29.05 0.28 9.22
CA GLY A 144 -29.20 1.49 10.00
C GLY A 144 -30.51 1.54 10.78
N GLU A 145 -31.63 1.16 10.16
CA GLU A 145 -32.92 1.04 10.83
C GLU A 145 -32.91 -0.02 11.93
N TYR A 146 -32.24 -1.17 11.71
CA TYR A 146 -32.11 -2.22 12.72
C TYR A 146 -31.30 -1.78 13.96
N PHE A 147 -30.33 -0.87 13.78
CA PHE A 147 -29.50 -0.33 14.86
C PHE A 147 -29.94 1.08 15.33
N ASP A 148 -31.15 1.52 14.95
CA ASP A 148 -31.71 2.83 15.32
C ASP A 148 -30.80 4.03 14.95
N TRP A 149 -30.10 3.96 13.82
CA TRP A 149 -29.25 5.04 13.32
C TRP A 149 -30.09 6.22 12.84
N THR A 150 -29.57 7.43 13.04
CA THR A 150 -30.23 8.64 12.51
C THR A 150 -30.20 8.65 10.98
N ALA A 151 -31.20 9.29 10.36
CA ALA A 151 -31.29 9.38 8.90
C ALA A 151 -30.04 10.05 8.28
N GLU A 152 -29.46 11.04 8.97
CA GLU A 152 -28.21 11.69 8.56
C GLU A 152 -27.01 10.72 8.57
N PHE A 153 -26.91 9.89 9.61
CA PHE A 153 -25.85 8.89 9.74
C PHE A 153 -25.95 7.82 8.64
N ILE A 154 -27.17 7.33 8.37
CA ILE A 154 -27.46 6.40 7.26
C ILE A 154 -27.06 7.03 5.93
N GLN A 155 -27.48 8.26 5.67
CA GLN A 155 -27.19 8.94 4.40
C GLN A 155 -25.70 9.20 4.21
N THR A 156 -25.00 9.64 5.25
CA THR A 156 -23.55 9.87 5.23
C THR A 156 -22.81 8.57 4.95
N THR A 157 -23.22 7.47 5.61
CA THR A 157 -22.64 6.13 5.39
C THR A 157 -22.86 5.65 3.96
N ARG A 158 -24.07 5.83 3.39
CA ARG A 158 -24.37 5.48 1.99
C ARG A 158 -23.47 6.21 1.01
N ILE A 159 -23.39 7.54 1.13
CA ILE A 159 -22.59 8.37 0.22
C ILE A 159 -21.11 8.00 0.34
N TYR A 160 -20.61 7.84 1.57
CA TYR A 160 -19.22 7.45 1.81
C TYR A 160 -18.92 6.05 1.24
N ALA A 161 -19.83 5.09 1.41
CA ALA A 161 -19.68 3.75 0.85
C ALA A 161 -19.60 3.77 -0.69
N VAL A 162 -20.49 4.50 -1.35
CA VAL A 162 -20.50 4.64 -2.82
C VAL A 162 -19.20 5.29 -3.28
N ALA A 163 -18.77 6.39 -2.66
CA ALA A 163 -17.52 7.06 -3.02
C ALA A 163 -16.31 6.11 -2.89
N MET A 164 -16.25 5.32 -1.82
CA MET A 164 -15.21 4.33 -1.62
C MET A 164 -15.28 3.22 -2.66
N LEU A 165 -16.44 2.66 -2.96
CA LEU A 165 -16.58 1.55 -3.92
C LEU A 165 -16.20 1.97 -5.35
N LEU A 166 -16.48 3.21 -5.75
CA LEU A 166 -16.12 3.76 -7.06
C LEU A 166 -14.61 4.03 -7.24
N CYS A 167 -13.82 3.96 -6.17
CA CYS A 167 -12.35 4.05 -6.25
C CYS A 167 -11.72 2.76 -6.82
N VAL A 168 -12.00 2.48 -8.10
CA VAL A 168 -11.48 1.34 -8.88
C VAL A 168 -9.98 1.54 -9.13
N LYS A 169 -9.13 0.67 -8.56
CA LYS A 169 -7.66 0.81 -8.64
C LYS A 169 -6.89 -0.51 -8.64
N SER A 170 -7.55 -1.65 -8.42
CA SER A 170 -6.94 -2.99 -8.42
C SER A 170 -6.36 -3.32 -9.79
N SER A 171 -7.12 -3.08 -10.85
CA SER A 171 -6.68 -3.35 -12.22
C SER A 171 -5.47 -2.47 -12.59
N ALA A 172 -5.49 -1.19 -12.23
CA ALA A 172 -4.36 -0.29 -12.43
C ALA A 172 -3.09 -0.73 -11.70
N LEU A 173 -3.22 -1.15 -10.44
CA LEU A 173 -2.12 -1.73 -9.66
C LEU A 173 -1.55 -2.98 -10.33
N GLY A 174 -2.41 -3.86 -10.83
CA GLY A 174 -2.01 -5.06 -11.57
C GLY A 174 -1.21 -4.73 -12.84
N ILE A 175 -1.67 -3.75 -13.62
CA ILE A 175 -0.98 -3.29 -14.83
C ILE A 175 0.41 -2.76 -14.48
N LEU A 176 0.52 -1.86 -13.51
CA LEU A 176 1.83 -1.32 -13.09
C LEU A 176 2.78 -2.43 -12.63
N ARG A 177 2.30 -3.37 -11.81
CA ARG A 177 3.11 -4.47 -11.29
C ARG A 177 3.55 -5.45 -12.39
N ALA A 178 2.68 -5.76 -13.35
CA ALA A 178 3.04 -6.64 -14.47
C ALA A 178 4.17 -6.04 -15.35
N HIS A 179 4.28 -4.71 -15.38
CA HIS A 179 5.35 -3.99 -16.06
C HIS A 179 6.56 -3.65 -15.16
N ASP A 180 6.69 -4.26 -13.98
CA ASP A 180 7.77 -4.00 -13.01
C ASP A 180 7.78 -2.54 -12.47
N ARG A 181 6.67 -1.81 -12.61
CA ARG A 181 6.51 -0.41 -12.16
C ARG A 181 6.00 -0.32 -10.72
N PHE A 182 6.63 -1.07 -9.81
CA PHE A 182 6.26 -1.11 -8.39
C PHE A 182 6.38 0.26 -7.71
N ARG A 183 7.35 1.08 -8.14
CA ARG A 183 7.56 2.45 -7.61
C ARG A 183 6.38 3.37 -7.88
N ASP A 184 5.77 3.26 -9.06
CA ASP A 184 4.62 4.07 -9.44
C ASP A 184 3.38 3.68 -8.62
N GLY A 185 3.19 2.38 -8.39
CA GLY A 185 2.14 1.89 -7.48
C GLY A 185 2.34 2.39 -6.04
N ALA A 186 3.57 2.35 -5.53
CA ALA A 186 3.89 2.87 -4.19
C ALA A 186 3.64 4.37 -4.07
N LEU A 187 3.97 5.16 -5.11
CA LEU A 187 3.66 6.60 -5.15
C LEU A 187 2.15 6.85 -5.08
N ALA A 188 1.37 6.15 -5.88
CA ALA A 188 -0.08 6.28 -5.90
C ALA A 188 -0.73 5.88 -4.56
N GLU A 189 -0.20 4.85 -3.91
CA GLU A 189 -0.67 4.38 -2.59
C GLU A 189 -0.32 5.37 -1.47
N ALA A 190 0.87 5.99 -1.52
CA ALA A 190 1.28 7.03 -0.58
C ALA A 190 0.38 8.28 -0.61
N MET A 191 -0.38 8.50 -1.69
CA MET A 191 -1.33 9.62 -1.76
C MET A 191 -2.47 9.51 -0.75
N ILE A 192 -2.79 8.30 -0.26
CA ILE A 192 -3.86 8.11 0.74
C ILE A 192 -3.49 8.81 2.06
N PRO A 193 -2.40 8.45 2.76
CA PRO A 193 -2.05 9.12 4.02
C PRO A 193 -1.68 10.59 3.82
N ILE A 194 -1.07 10.96 2.68
CA ILE A 194 -0.77 12.36 2.36
C ILE A 194 -2.06 13.17 2.20
N GLY A 195 -3.02 12.66 1.42
CA GLY A 195 -4.32 13.28 1.22
C GLY A 195 -5.14 13.36 2.51
N ARG A 196 -5.12 12.31 3.33
CA ARG A 196 -5.78 12.32 4.66
C ARG A 196 -5.17 13.36 5.59
N MET A 197 -3.84 13.50 5.63
CA MET A 197 -3.19 14.53 6.44
C MET A 197 -3.55 15.94 5.94
N ALA A 198 -3.45 16.19 4.64
CA ALA A 198 -3.82 17.47 4.04
C ALA A 198 -5.30 17.81 4.30
N GLY A 199 -6.18 16.82 4.12
CA GLY A 199 -7.61 16.95 4.38
C GLY A 199 -7.92 17.19 5.85
N ALA A 200 -7.25 16.48 6.78
CA ALA A 200 -7.41 16.71 8.20
C ALA A 200 -7.02 18.14 8.60
N ILE A 201 -5.92 18.68 8.05
CA ILE A 201 -5.54 20.07 8.26
C ILE A 201 -6.59 21.02 7.66
N ALA A 202 -7.08 20.77 6.44
CA ALA A 202 -8.08 21.62 5.79
C ALA A 202 -9.39 21.69 6.58
N VAL A 203 -9.85 20.56 7.13
CA VAL A 203 -11.07 20.47 7.94
C VAL A 203 -10.98 21.32 9.22
N LEU A 204 -9.79 21.50 9.80
CA LEU A 204 -9.59 22.38 10.95
C LEU A 204 -9.98 23.84 10.66
N PHE A 205 -9.80 24.29 9.42
CA PHE A 205 -10.09 25.67 9.02
C PHE A 205 -11.49 25.84 8.41
N ALA A 206 -12.08 24.78 7.87
CA ALA A 206 -13.35 24.85 7.14
C ALA A 206 -14.61 24.60 8.00
N GLY A 207 -14.44 24.22 9.27
CA GLY A 207 -15.54 23.82 10.16
C GLY A 207 -15.53 22.31 10.40
N PRO A 208 -15.00 21.84 11.54
CA PRO A 208 -14.86 20.42 11.79
C PRO A 208 -16.19 19.70 12.01
N SER A 209 -16.41 18.62 11.26
CA SER A 209 -17.54 17.71 11.45
C SER A 209 -17.14 16.30 11.00
N VAL A 210 -17.88 15.29 11.47
CA VAL A 210 -17.67 13.89 11.07
C VAL A 210 -17.74 13.76 9.54
N THR A 211 -18.73 14.39 8.93
CA THR A 211 -18.92 14.41 7.48
C THR A 211 -17.74 15.07 6.77
N ALA A 212 -17.22 16.19 7.27
CA ALA A 212 -16.06 16.86 6.67
C ALA A 212 -14.81 15.98 6.68
N PHE A 213 -14.55 15.25 7.76
CA PHE A 213 -13.46 14.27 7.82
C PHE A 213 -13.69 13.07 6.89
N LEU A 214 -14.91 12.55 6.79
CA LEU A 214 -15.23 11.47 5.84
C LEU A 214 -15.04 11.91 4.38
N VAL A 215 -15.46 13.13 4.04
CA VAL A 215 -15.22 13.74 2.71
C VAL A 215 -13.72 13.84 2.43
N ALA A 216 -12.93 14.33 3.38
CA ALA A 216 -11.48 14.39 3.27
C ALA A 216 -10.84 12.99 3.06
N TRP A 217 -11.32 11.97 3.77
CA TRP A 217 -10.85 10.60 3.62
C TRP A 217 -11.23 9.99 2.27
N GLY A 218 -12.46 10.23 1.81
CA GLY A 218 -12.92 9.81 0.49
C GLY A 218 -12.15 10.50 -0.63
N ALA A 219 -11.90 11.81 -0.51
CA ALA A 219 -11.10 12.57 -1.45
C ALA A 219 -9.67 12.05 -1.57
N ALA A 220 -9.05 11.62 -0.46
CA ALA A 220 -7.72 11.01 -0.47
C ALA A 220 -7.69 9.66 -1.22
N GLU A 221 -8.76 8.86 -1.13
CA GLU A 221 -8.90 7.59 -1.85
C GLU A 221 -9.12 7.82 -3.34
N ILE A 222 -9.96 8.79 -3.70
CA ILE A 222 -10.17 9.22 -5.09
C ILE A 222 -8.86 9.72 -5.67
N LEU A 223 -8.14 10.60 -4.96
CA LEU A 223 -6.81 11.09 -5.36
C LEU A 223 -5.87 9.92 -5.66
N SER A 224 -5.76 8.95 -4.75
CA SER A 224 -4.94 7.76 -4.97
C SER A 224 -5.35 6.97 -6.21
N ALA A 225 -6.65 6.69 -6.38
CA ALA A 225 -7.18 5.97 -7.54
C ALA A 225 -6.90 6.73 -8.85
N THR A 226 -7.07 8.06 -8.86
CA THR A 226 -6.75 8.91 -10.01
C THR A 226 -5.27 8.85 -10.35
N ILE A 227 -4.37 8.95 -9.36
CA ILE A 227 -2.92 8.85 -9.59
C ILE A 227 -2.53 7.47 -10.15
N PHE A 228 -3.14 6.39 -9.67
CA PHE A 228 -2.95 5.05 -10.25
C PHE A 228 -3.22 5.05 -11.76
N TRP A 229 -4.38 5.56 -12.19
CA TRP A 229 -4.75 5.59 -13.61
C TRP A 229 -3.89 6.55 -14.43
N ILE A 230 -3.53 7.73 -13.89
CA ILE A 230 -2.61 8.66 -14.56
C ILE A 230 -1.26 7.99 -14.82
N LEU A 231 -0.71 7.26 -13.85
CA LEU A 231 0.58 6.58 -14.02
C LEU A 231 0.48 5.42 -15.03
N VAL A 232 -0.63 4.68 -15.06
CA VAL A 232 -0.88 3.68 -16.11
C VAL A 232 -0.85 4.30 -17.50
N VAL A 233 -1.60 5.40 -17.71
CA VAL A 233 -1.66 6.13 -18.99
C VAL A 233 -0.28 6.63 -19.40
N ARG A 234 0.44 7.29 -18.48
CA ARG A 234 1.74 7.92 -18.77
C ARG A 234 2.84 6.94 -19.15
N GLY A 235 2.86 5.75 -18.55
CA GLY A 235 3.90 4.77 -18.83
C GLY A 235 3.55 3.79 -19.95
N GLY A 236 2.68 4.17 -20.88
CA GLY A 236 2.44 3.37 -22.07
C GLY A 236 1.50 2.18 -21.90
N GLY A 237 0.95 1.95 -20.71
CA GLY A 237 0.09 0.78 -20.41
C GLY A 237 -1.17 0.69 -21.26
N LEU A 238 -1.57 1.81 -21.91
CA LEU A 238 -2.72 1.90 -22.81
C LEU A 238 -2.34 1.98 -24.31
N HIS A 239 -1.05 2.10 -24.67
CA HIS A 239 -0.63 2.29 -26.07
C HIS A 239 -0.69 0.99 -26.92
N GLY A 240 -1.21 -0.09 -26.34
CA GLY A 240 -1.61 -1.32 -27.04
C GLY A 240 -3.08 -1.69 -26.85
N MET A 241 -3.92 -0.75 -26.35
CA MET A 241 -5.38 -0.88 -26.30
C MET A 241 -6.03 -0.53 -27.63
#